data_AF-A0A061SF24-F1
#
_entry.id   AF-A0A061SF24-F1
#
_cell.length_a   1.000
_cell.length_b   1.000
_cell.length_c   1.000
_cell.angle_alpha   90.00
_cell.angle_beta   90.00
_cell.angle_gamma   90.00
#
_symmetry.space_group_name_H-M   'P 1'
#
loop_
_entity.id
_entity.type
_entity.pdbx_description
1 polymer ?
#
loop_
_entity_poly.entity_id
_entity_poly.type
_entity_poly.pdbx_seq_one_letter_code
_entity_poly.pdbx_strand_id
1 'polypeptide(L)'
;LEYQYNKTLVSENCSNGSPNFRRPGFHITCTFKGHGNAVRALTHVPRVGCFTTMDEKCLKTWRPTGILAEAKQIREMTFPNFQGNYITALIHVEKLRLFLAACLEGAVHVYDSNLQLNSRLELPRAAQGAVLDMV
;
A
#
# COMPACT_ATOMS: atom_id res chain seq x y z
N LEU A 1 -14.37 9.04 -4.33
CA LEU A 1 -13.00 9.41 -3.92
C LEU A 1 -12.04 8.69 -4.85
N GLU A 2 -11.30 9.43 -5.67
CA GLU A 2 -10.37 8.91 -6.68
C GLU A 2 -8.97 8.91 -6.08
N TYR A 3 -8.30 7.75 -6.09
CA TYR A 3 -6.95 7.62 -5.53
C TYR A 3 -5.95 7.51 -6.69
N GLN A 4 -5.02 8.46 -6.72
CA GLN A 4 -4.01 8.62 -7.77
C GLN A 4 -2.66 8.14 -7.22
N TYR A 5 -1.96 7.28 -7.95
CA TYR A 5 -0.59 6.90 -7.59
C TYR A 5 0.41 7.33 -8.68
N ASN A 6 1.51 7.92 -8.22
CA ASN A 6 2.58 8.46 -9.04
C ASN A 6 3.78 7.53 -9.00
N LYS A 7 4.10 6.91 -10.15
CA LYS A 7 5.45 6.38 -10.36
C LYS A 7 5.86 6.52 -11.83
N THR A 8 6.39 7.70 -12.13
CA THR A 8 7.44 7.86 -13.15
C THR A 8 8.29 9.07 -12.77
N LEU A 9 9.40 8.85 -12.04
CA LEU A 9 10.52 9.79 -12.11
C LEU A 9 11.20 9.52 -13.45
N VAL A 10 10.71 10.16 -14.52
CA VAL A 10 11.48 10.24 -15.77
C VAL A 10 12.51 11.32 -15.56
N SER A 11 13.77 10.94 -15.30
CA SER A 11 14.87 11.86 -15.55
C SER A 11 15.10 11.88 -17.07
N GLU A 12 14.47 12.82 -17.77
CA GLU A 12 14.92 13.12 -19.12
C GLU A 12 16.28 13.82 -19.02
N ASN A 13 17.31 13.15 -19.52
CA ASN A 13 18.63 13.71 -19.76
C ASN A 13 18.49 15.01 -20.56
N CYS A 14 18.94 16.13 -20.01
CA CYS A 14 19.27 17.30 -20.79
C CYS A 14 20.78 17.52 -20.69
N SER A 15 21.45 17.26 -21.79
CA SER A 15 22.80 17.72 -22.06
C SER A 15 22.90 19.24 -21.82
N ASN A 16 24.02 19.62 -21.22
CA ASN A 16 24.57 20.97 -21.12
C ASN A 16 24.05 21.86 -19.97
N GLY A 17 24.73 21.76 -18.82
CA GLY A 17 25.41 22.93 -18.25
C GLY A 17 24.65 23.88 -17.32
N SER A 18 23.52 23.51 -16.71
CA SER A 18 22.91 24.33 -15.64
C SER A 18 22.17 23.49 -14.60
N PRO A 19 22.33 23.76 -13.28
CA PRO A 19 21.62 23.04 -12.23
C PRO A 19 20.18 23.55 -12.15
N ASN A 20 19.37 23.19 -13.14
CA ASN A 20 17.93 23.45 -13.12
C ASN A 20 17.28 22.49 -12.11
N PHE A 21 16.91 23.00 -10.93
CA PHE A 21 15.94 22.37 -10.04
C PHE A 21 14.60 22.27 -10.79
N ARG A 22 14.44 21.21 -11.59
CA ARG A 22 13.18 20.89 -12.25
C ARG A 22 12.19 20.48 -11.17
N ARG A 23 11.11 21.24 -11.02
CA ARG A 23 9.93 20.80 -10.26
C ARG A 23 9.50 19.45 -10.84
N PRO A 24 9.40 18.36 -10.05
CA PRO A 24 8.87 17.12 -10.58
C PRO A 24 7.45 17.37 -11.07
N GLY A 25 7.24 17.27 -12.38
CA GLY A 25 5.91 17.32 -12.97
C GLY A 25 5.15 16.05 -12.60
N PHE A 26 3.96 16.20 -12.00
CA PHE A 26 3.10 15.07 -11.68
C PHE A 26 2.38 14.61 -12.94
N HIS A 27 2.65 13.38 -13.38
CA HIS A 27 1.91 12.71 -14.45
C HIS A 27 1.09 11.58 -13.84
N ILE A 28 -0.23 11.74 -13.84
CA ILE A 28 -1.15 10.69 -13.41
C ILE A 28 -1.16 9.63 -14.51
N THR A 29 -0.61 8.46 -14.22
CA THR A 29 -0.54 7.35 -15.18
C THR A 29 -1.63 6.31 -14.95
N CYS A 30 -2.24 6.24 -13.77
CA CYS A 30 -3.24 5.22 -13.47
C CYS A 30 -4.14 5.66 -12.31
N THR A 31 -5.42 5.27 -12.37
CA THR A 31 -6.41 5.55 -11.32
C THR A 31 -6.97 4.24 -10.75
N PHE A 32 -7.11 4.19 -9.43
CA PHE A 32 -7.64 3.03 -8.71
C PHE A 32 -9.05 3.37 -8.19
N LYS A 33 -10.06 2.65 -8.69
CA LYS A 33 -11.49 2.90 -8.37
C LYS A 33 -12.15 1.62 -7.89
N GLY A 34 -13.02 1.72 -6.88
CA GLY A 34 -13.78 0.58 -6.35
C GLY A 34 -13.72 0.39 -4.83
N HIS A 35 -13.07 1.29 -4.10
CA HIS A 35 -13.21 1.37 -2.65
C HIS A 35 -14.54 2.02 -2.26
N GLY A 36 -15.21 1.45 -1.27
CA GLY A 36 -16.48 1.96 -0.74
C GLY A 36 -16.30 3.04 0.33
N ASN A 37 -15.09 3.16 0.89
CA ASN A 37 -14.72 4.18 1.87
C ASN A 37 -13.44 4.91 1.47
N ALA A 38 -12.99 5.82 2.34
CA ALA A 38 -11.70 6.46 2.18
C ALA A 38 -10.56 5.44 2.32
N VAL A 39 -9.68 5.39 1.32
CA VAL A 39 -8.42 4.63 1.39
C VAL A 39 -7.51 5.28 2.41
N ARG A 40 -7.02 4.47 3.35
CA ARG A 40 -6.20 4.89 4.49
C ARG A 40 -4.73 4.50 4.34
N ALA A 41 -4.45 3.47 3.54
CA ALA A 41 -3.09 3.06 3.25
C ALA A 41 -2.95 2.55 1.81
N LEU A 42 -1.73 2.67 1.30
CA LEU A 42 -1.31 2.21 -0.02
C LEU A 42 0.12 1.69 0.09
N THR A 43 0.38 0.51 -0.47
CA THR A 43 1.73 -0.04 -0.61
C THR A 43 1.95 -0.57 -2.03
N HIS A 44 3.17 -0.39 -2.54
CA HIS A 44 3.61 -0.99 -3.79
C HIS A 44 4.19 -2.38 -3.53
N VAL A 45 3.97 -3.30 -4.45
CA VAL A 45 4.51 -4.67 -4.44
C VAL A 45 5.44 -4.81 -5.66
N PRO A 46 6.74 -4.47 -5.53
CA PRO A 46 7.63 -4.28 -6.67
C PRO A 46 7.75 -5.49 -7.58
N ARG A 47 7.92 -6.67 -6.99
CA ARG A 47 8.10 -7.93 -7.73
C ARG A 47 7.01 -8.24 -8.75
N VAL A 48 5.76 -7.92 -8.46
CA VAL A 48 4.61 -8.22 -9.33
C VAL A 48 4.04 -6.97 -10.00
N GLY A 49 4.64 -5.80 -9.76
CA GLY A 49 4.17 -4.52 -10.31
C GLY A 49 2.73 -4.19 -9.90
N CYS A 50 2.33 -4.61 -8.70
CA CYS A 50 0.98 -4.40 -8.19
C CYS A 50 0.97 -3.38 -7.05
N PHE A 51 -0.23 -2.87 -6.75
CA PHE A 51 -0.48 -1.99 -5.62
C PHE A 51 -1.50 -2.61 -4.71
N THR A 52 -1.31 -2.51 -3.41
CA THR A 52 -2.31 -2.90 -2.42
C THR A 52 -2.77 -1.64 -1.70
N THR A 53 -4.06 -1.36 -1.78
CA THR A 53 -4.74 -0.30 -1.04
C THR A 53 -5.59 -0.90 0.05
N MET A 54 -5.89 -0.08 1.04
CA MET A 54 -6.67 -0.46 2.20
C MET A 54 -7.66 0.62 2.55
N ASP A 55 -8.91 0.26 2.76
CA ASP A 55 -9.90 1.09 3.44
C ASP A 55 -10.34 0.43 4.76
N GLU A 56 -11.37 0.97 5.41
CA GLU A 56 -11.87 0.46 6.69
C GLU A 56 -12.49 -0.94 6.63
N LYS A 57 -12.85 -1.42 5.43
CA LYS A 57 -13.60 -2.66 5.24
C LYS A 57 -12.81 -3.71 4.47
N CYS A 58 -11.84 -3.30 3.66
CA CYS A 58 -11.16 -4.21 2.75
C CYS A 58 -9.72 -3.81 2.41
N LEU A 59 -8.95 -4.82 2.04
CA LEU A 59 -7.70 -4.72 1.31
C LEU A 59 -7.96 -5.09 -0.15
N LYS A 60 -7.52 -4.25 -1.08
CA LYS A 60 -7.63 -4.51 -2.52
C LYS A 60 -6.26 -4.46 -3.17
N THR A 61 -5.97 -5.43 -4.01
CA THR A 61 -4.76 -5.43 -4.84
C THR A 61 -5.13 -5.12 -6.28
N TRP A 62 -4.33 -4.26 -6.89
CA TRP A 62 -4.53 -3.69 -8.20
C TRP A 62 -3.34 -3.95 -9.09
N ARG A 63 -3.62 -4.22 -10.36
CA ARG A 63 -2.63 -4.24 -11.42
C ARG A 63 -2.82 -3.01 -12.32
N PRO A 64 -1.82 -2.13 -12.44
CA PRO A 64 -1.84 -1.07 -13.43
C PRO A 64 -1.93 -1.68 -14.83
N THR A 65 -2.77 -1.10 -15.68
CA THR A 65 -3.05 -1.61 -17.03
C THR A 65 -2.41 -0.78 -18.14
N GLY A 66 -1.78 0.36 -17.80
CA GLY A 66 -1.12 1.24 -18.76
C GLY A 66 -1.16 2.70 -18.31
N ILE A 67 -0.73 3.60 -19.19
CA ILE A 67 -0.76 5.06 -18.98
C ILE A 67 -2.19 5.58 -19.22
N LEU A 68 -2.71 6.39 -18.30
CA LEU A 68 -4.06 6.96 -18.27
C LEU A 68 -5.19 5.92 -18.21
N ALA A 69 -4.88 4.68 -17.80
CA ALA A 69 -5.85 3.60 -17.73
C ALA A 69 -6.33 3.33 -16.30
N GLU A 70 -7.53 2.76 -16.17
CA GLU A 70 -8.04 2.31 -14.89
C GLU A 70 -7.35 1.02 -14.46
N ALA A 71 -6.86 1.00 -13.22
CA ALA A 71 -6.21 -0.18 -12.66
C ALA A 71 -7.21 -1.33 -12.53
N LYS A 72 -6.77 -2.54 -12.88
CA LYS A 72 -7.59 -3.74 -12.72
C LYS A 72 -7.49 -4.23 -11.27
N GLN A 73 -8.63 -4.32 -10.57
CA GLN A 73 -8.71 -5.06 -9.31
C GLN A 73 -8.40 -6.53 -9.59
N ILE A 74 -7.39 -7.08 -8.92
CA ILE A 74 -7.01 -8.49 -9.06
C ILE A 74 -7.32 -9.32 -7.81
N ARG A 75 -7.38 -8.69 -6.63
CA ARG A 75 -7.74 -9.35 -5.36
C ARG A 75 -8.46 -8.39 -4.45
N GLU A 76 -9.32 -8.95 -3.61
CA GLU A 76 -10.02 -8.25 -2.55
C GLU A 76 -10.14 -9.18 -1.34
N MET A 77 -9.86 -8.63 -0.16
CA MET A 77 -10.04 -9.28 1.12
C MET A 77 -10.88 -8.34 1.99
N THR A 78 -12.05 -8.82 2.40
CA THR A 78 -12.94 -8.08 3.30
C THR A 78 -12.65 -8.48 4.74
N PHE A 79 -12.62 -7.51 5.64
CA PHE A 79 -12.47 -7.80 7.06
C PHE A 79 -13.78 -8.39 7.60
N PRO A 80 -13.77 -9.61 8.17
CA PRO A 80 -14.99 -10.37 8.48
C PRO A 80 -15.86 -9.74 9.58
N ASN A 81 -15.32 -8.80 10.35
CA ASN A 81 -16.08 -8.01 11.31
C ASN A 81 -15.81 -6.53 11.01
N PHE A 82 -16.86 -5.74 10.75
CA PHE A 82 -16.80 -4.28 10.64
C PHE A 82 -16.20 -3.59 11.88
N GLN A 83 -15.93 -4.34 12.94
CA GLN A 83 -14.96 -3.97 13.98
C GLN A 83 -13.52 -4.04 13.46
N GLY A 84 -13.31 -3.69 12.18
CA GLY A 84 -12.03 -3.67 11.53
C GLY A 84 -11.12 -2.84 12.40
N ASN A 85 -10.26 -3.53 13.13
CA ASN A 85 -9.12 -2.97 13.81
C ASN A 85 -8.61 -1.88 12.90
N TYR A 86 -8.69 -0.61 13.32
CA TYR A 86 -8.34 0.50 12.44
C TYR A 86 -6.87 0.30 12.07
N ILE A 87 -6.63 -0.34 10.91
CA ILE A 87 -5.29 -0.56 10.45
C ILE A 87 -4.80 0.82 10.08
N THR A 88 -3.81 1.32 10.80
CA THR A 88 -3.28 2.67 10.64
C THR A 88 -2.20 2.72 9.57
N ALA A 89 -1.51 1.60 9.37
CA ALA A 89 -0.42 1.48 8.42
C ALA A 89 -0.39 0.09 7.82
N LEU A 90 0.01 0.02 6.55
CA LEU A 90 0.21 -1.22 5.80
C LEU A 90 1.58 -1.14 5.11
N ILE A 91 2.41 -2.16 5.30
CA ILE A 91 3.75 -2.26 4.69
C ILE A 91 3.88 -3.63 4.03
N HIS A 92 4.41 -3.66 2.81
CA HIS A 92 4.81 -4.89 2.14
C HIS A 92 6.31 -5.17 2.39
N VAL A 93 6.61 -6.35 2.93
CA VAL A 93 7.97 -6.82 3.18
C VAL A 93 8.42 -7.74 2.06
N GLU A 94 9.21 -7.21 1.13
CA GLU A 94 9.56 -7.92 -0.11
C GLU A 94 10.36 -9.22 0.12
N LYS A 95 11.30 -9.22 1.07
CA LYS A 95 12.10 -10.41 1.40
C LYS A 95 11.24 -11.60 1.83
N LEU A 96 10.21 -11.32 2.65
CA LEU A 96 9.36 -12.35 3.26
C LEU A 96 8.08 -12.62 2.46
N ARG A 97 7.74 -11.74 1.50
CA ARG A 97 6.49 -11.78 0.73
C ARG A 97 5.24 -11.71 1.62
N LEU A 98 5.34 -10.90 2.68
CA LEU A 98 4.30 -10.70 3.68
C LEU A 98 3.85 -9.24 3.68
N PHE A 99 2.63 -9.00 4.12
CA PHE A 99 2.16 -7.68 4.48
C PHE A 99 2.04 -7.57 6.00
N LEU A 100 2.52 -6.46 6.54
CA LEU A 100 2.37 -6.11 7.94
C LEU A 100 1.37 -4.97 8.04
N ALA A 101 0.37 -5.14 8.89
CA ALA A 101 -0.66 -4.16 9.15
C ALA A 101 -0.67 -3.81 10.63
N ALA A 102 -0.45 -2.54 10.94
CA ALA A 102 -0.50 -2.05 12.32
C ALA A 102 -1.95 -1.70 12.69
N CYS A 103 -2.47 -2.31 13.75
CA CYS A 103 -3.86 -2.18 14.19
C CYS A 103 -3.97 -1.32 15.46
N LEU A 104 -5.02 -0.49 15.58
CA LEU A 104 -5.30 0.27 16.83
C LEU A 104 -5.58 -0.61 18.06
N GLU A 105 -5.85 -1.91 17.88
CA GLU A 105 -5.98 -2.86 19.00
C GLU A 105 -4.65 -3.19 19.69
N GLY A 106 -3.53 -2.57 19.28
CA GLY A 106 -2.21 -2.90 19.81
C GLY A 106 -1.67 -4.22 19.28
N ALA A 107 -2.05 -4.60 18.06
CA ALA A 107 -1.56 -5.78 17.39
C ALA A 107 -1.01 -5.45 16.01
N VAL A 108 -0.11 -6.28 15.50
CA VAL A 108 0.33 -6.27 14.11
C VAL A 108 -0.22 -7.53 13.45
N HIS A 109 -1.04 -7.34 12.42
CA HIS A 109 -1.53 -8.45 11.61
C HIS A 109 -0.52 -8.75 10.51
N VAL A 110 -0.24 -10.03 10.31
CA VAL A 110 0.65 -10.53 9.27
C VAL A 110 -0.20 -11.23 8.22
N TYR A 111 -0.19 -10.70 7.01
CA TYR A 111 -0.87 -11.30 5.88
C TYR A 111 0.13 -11.94 4.91
N ASP A 112 -0.26 -13.04 4.29
CA ASP A 112 0.49 -13.64 3.19
C ASP A 112 0.37 -12.82 1.89
N SER A 113 1.06 -13.27 0.85
CA SER A 113 0.95 -12.67 -0.49
C SER A 113 -0.48 -12.73 -1.08
N ASN A 114 -1.32 -13.62 -0.58
CA ASN A 114 -2.73 -13.78 -0.98
C ASN A 114 -3.70 -12.97 -0.12
N LEU A 115 -3.18 -12.09 0.76
CA LEU A 115 -3.95 -11.30 1.71
C LEU A 115 -4.74 -12.16 2.71
N GLN A 116 -4.31 -13.39 2.96
CA GLN A 116 -4.83 -14.24 4.02
C GLN A 116 -4.11 -13.92 5.32
N LEU A 117 -4.87 -13.83 6.42
CA LEU A 117 -4.31 -13.58 7.74
C LEU A 117 -3.55 -14.83 8.20
N ASN A 118 -2.23 -14.73 8.33
CA ASN A 118 -1.40 -15.81 8.81
C ASN A 118 -1.29 -15.80 10.34
N SER A 119 -1.05 -14.62 10.91
CA SER A 119 -0.81 -14.48 12.34
C SER A 119 -1.13 -13.07 12.83
N ARG A 120 -1.40 -12.98 14.14
CA ARG A 120 -1.61 -11.74 14.88
C ARG A 120 -0.52 -11.65 15.94
N LEU A 121 0.33 -10.64 15.84
CA LEU A 121 1.33 -10.34 16.85
C LEU A 121 0.74 -9.33 17.82
N GLU A 122 0.44 -9.75 19.03
CA GLU A 122 -0.05 -8.84 20.08
C GLU A 122 1.13 -8.16 20.76
N LEU A 123 1.09 -6.83 20.84
CA LEU A 123 2.05 -6.08 21.60
C LEU A 123 1.58 -6.04 23.07
N PRO A 124 2.45 -6.31 24.05
CA PRO A 124 2.11 -6.14 25.46
C PRO A 124 1.54 -4.74 25.69
N ARG A 125 0.49 -4.59 26.52
CA ARG A 125 -0.14 -3.29 26.82
C ARG A 125 0.85 -2.21 27.31
N ALA A 126 2.01 -2.62 27.84
CA ALA A 126 3.09 -1.71 28.27
C ALA A 126 4.00 -1.22 27.12
N ALA A 127 3.87 -1.77 25.92
CA ALA A 127 4.73 -1.51 24.76
C ALA A 127 4.05 -0.63 23.70
N GLN A 128 3.44 0.49 24.13
CA GLN A 128 3.06 1.55 23.19
C GLN A 128 4.33 2.13 22.56
N GLY A 129 4.61 1.77 21.30
CA GLY A 129 5.82 2.20 20.57
C GLY A 129 6.77 1.08 20.16
N ALA A 130 6.31 -0.17 20.04
CA ALA A 130 7.16 -1.28 19.63
C ALA A 130 7.72 -1.09 18.20
N VAL A 131 9.05 -1.16 18.07
CA VAL A 131 9.75 -1.20 16.78
C VAL A 131 10.02 -2.67 16.46
N LEU A 132 9.44 -3.14 15.35
CA LEU A 132 9.79 -4.44 14.79
C LEU A 132 11.08 -4.29 13.98
N ASP A 133 12.18 -4.78 14.54
CA ASP A 133 13.42 -4.94 13.80
C ASP A 133 13.40 -6.29 13.05
N MET A 134 13.58 -6.23 11.73
CA MET A 134 13.63 -7.41 10.87
C MET A 134 15.03 -7.46 10.25
N VAL A 135 15.91 -8.24 10.89
CA VAL A 135 17.30 -8.49 10.46
C VAL A 135 17.34 -9.27 9.15
#